data_AF-A0A822AA00-F1
#
_entry.id   AF-A0A822AA00-F1
#
_cell.length_a   1.000
_cell.length_b   1.000
_cell.length_c   1.000
_cell.angle_alpha   90.00
_cell.angle_beta   90.00
_cell.angle_gamma   90.00
#
_symmetry.space_group_name_H-M   'P 1'
#
loop_
_entity.id
_entity.type
_entity.pdbx_description
1 polymer ?
#
loop_
_entity_poly.entity_id
_entity_poly.type
_entity_poly.pdbx_seq_one_letter_code
_entity_poly.pdbx_strand_id
1 'polypeptide(L)'
;MSSIDEESIESLYSKLCLDLNMDMETKLDAWRSYEHIRKHYVLEGDQLHWLAISLYVSCRRSKSLTTNDNNNPISISRLLKSANNLELIVFFDKLHKWQDMANLPDQIRSKIDQVEHAFNISSILFEKYTKIFIEIFGGNQYKLINSDYQLKRTSYQINPKLNTKTKINKCSHQDLYSLIWTIYALTKTIYPSTINDLIASYHLLISSFYFIYHYAKLANLDYLLKGTCLNILCSNDGNILENLCEMYNCSSDICQTIIEQHFKNDLLKRLNKKDDFLNELNYIDTIRDINRQYDEFVLTNCIIDERIFLENNLKLNDLLNCLNENRYSKSYQNRTPLTANKHFTSNDNQSISFNQYLTPISQANQLIQLLYSIVQQQSNKPNTNLISIIGQQTFLVNIIKSLDDLVERLNECEYIFKSTYDIIENVNVNKEEHPSQSCQSRFDLSLKLFYNSIENILTIEKQRLSNKIDLQQIQQSFHKLILNNEFIRSVLGLCILLVLYAHSDKYHDLNWILNIFNLDGYSFIKIIQIYLKTSKQIRKSRSFIKYLSSIEEIILSSMAFSNKSSLWNDIKSKGILSYKQISS
;
A
#
# COMPACT_ATOMS: atom_id res chain seq x y z
N MET A 1 55.79 -7.90 19.73
CA MET A 1 54.45 -7.82 19.10
C MET A 1 53.50 -7.35 20.19
N SER A 2 53.25 -6.04 20.23
CA SER A 2 52.51 -5.35 21.30
C SER A 2 51.05 -5.14 20.88
N SER A 3 50.14 -5.68 21.70
CA SER A 3 48.80 -5.15 22.03
C SER A 3 48.05 -4.38 20.95
N ILE A 4 47.17 -5.07 20.21
CA ILE A 4 46.17 -4.45 19.34
C ILE A 4 44.83 -5.16 19.60
N ASP A 5 43.91 -4.38 20.18
CA ASP A 5 42.45 -4.39 20.04
C ASP A 5 41.60 -5.54 20.60
N GLU A 6 41.23 -5.44 21.88
CA GLU A 6 39.88 -5.83 22.33
C GLU A 6 39.27 -4.65 23.11
N GLU A 7 38.68 -3.67 22.40
CA GLU A 7 37.82 -2.69 23.07
C GLU A 7 36.61 -3.42 23.66
N SER A 8 36.34 -3.21 24.96
CA SER A 8 35.16 -3.81 25.59
C SER A 8 33.87 -3.29 24.94
N ILE A 9 32.83 -4.13 24.86
CA ILE A 9 31.52 -3.75 24.30
C ILE A 9 30.94 -2.50 24.99
N GLU A 10 31.22 -2.33 26.29
CA GLU A 10 30.83 -1.16 27.07
C GLU A 10 31.56 0.13 26.64
N SER A 11 32.83 0.02 26.24
CA SER A 11 33.60 1.13 25.66
C SER A 11 33.01 1.55 24.30
N LEU A 12 32.76 0.57 23.42
CA LEU A 12 32.14 0.80 22.11
C LEU A 12 30.75 1.44 22.24
N TYR A 13 29.94 0.95 23.19
CA TYR A 13 28.64 1.53 23.49
C TYR A 13 28.74 2.96 24.03
N SER A 14 29.70 3.21 24.92
CA SER A 14 29.92 4.55 25.45
C SER A 14 30.33 5.53 24.35
N LYS A 15 31.16 5.10 23.39
CA LYS A 15 31.53 5.88 22.20
C LYS A 15 30.33 6.15 21.30
N LEU A 16 29.49 5.14 21.03
CA LEU A 16 28.23 5.30 20.29
C LEU A 16 27.31 6.34 20.93
N CYS A 17 27.13 6.28 22.26
CA CYS A 17 26.32 7.26 22.98
C CYS A 17 26.90 8.68 22.92
N LEU A 18 28.23 8.82 22.99
CA LEU A 18 28.90 10.11 22.85
C LEU A 18 28.71 10.68 21.43
N ASP A 19 28.91 9.86 20.40
CA ASP A 19 28.74 10.26 19.00
C ASP A 19 27.31 10.70 18.67
N LEU A 20 26.32 10.17 19.40
CA LEU A 20 24.91 10.51 19.27
C LEU A 20 24.43 11.60 20.23
N ASN A 21 25.30 12.11 21.12
CA ASN A 21 24.95 13.05 22.20
C ASN A 21 23.83 12.53 23.11
N MET A 22 23.88 11.25 23.48
CA MET A 22 22.88 10.63 24.34
C MET A 22 22.98 11.11 25.79
N ASP A 23 21.81 11.31 26.40
CA ASP A 23 21.65 11.62 27.81
C ASP A 23 21.87 10.36 28.64
N MET A 24 22.24 10.58 29.90
CA MET A 24 22.62 9.49 30.80
C MET A 24 21.45 8.56 31.11
N GLU A 25 20.22 9.07 31.18
CA GLU A 25 19.03 8.26 31.47
C GLU A 25 18.76 7.27 30.34
N THR A 26 18.64 7.78 29.11
CA THR A 26 18.40 6.95 27.92
C THR A 26 19.54 5.94 27.68
N LYS A 27 20.80 6.35 27.93
CA LYS A 27 21.97 5.46 27.88
C LYS A 27 21.83 4.30 28.87
N LEU A 28 21.49 4.58 30.12
CA LEU A 28 21.37 3.54 31.15
C LEU A 28 20.20 2.60 30.88
N ASP A 29 19.06 3.13 30.42
CA ASP A 29 17.88 2.32 30.13
C ASP A 29 18.09 1.38 28.95
N ALA A 30 18.73 1.87 27.88
CA ALA A 30 19.12 1.04 26.75
C ALA A 30 20.12 -0.06 27.14
N TRP A 31 21.10 0.24 28.00
CA TRP A 31 22.04 -0.76 28.51
C TRP A 31 21.34 -1.84 29.35
N ARG A 32 20.49 -1.43 30.32
CA ARG A 32 19.72 -2.35 31.16
C ARG A 32 18.82 -3.27 30.35
N SER A 33 18.12 -2.69 29.36
CA SER A 33 17.27 -3.45 28.43
C SER A 33 18.10 -4.48 27.66
N TYR A 34 19.29 -4.11 27.17
CA TYR A 34 20.19 -5.03 26.49
C TYR A 34 20.70 -6.15 27.39
N GLU A 35 21.14 -5.86 28.61
CA GLU A 35 21.57 -6.88 29.56
C GLU A 35 20.45 -7.86 29.92
N HIS A 36 19.23 -7.35 30.08
CA HIS A 36 18.05 -8.16 30.33
C HIS A 36 17.80 -9.14 29.17
N ILE A 37 17.74 -8.64 27.93
CA ILE A 37 17.52 -9.50 26.75
C ILE A 37 18.66 -10.51 26.58
N ARG A 38 19.91 -10.09 26.75
CA ARG A 38 21.09 -10.97 26.61
C ARG A 38 21.10 -12.13 27.62
N LYS A 39 20.46 -12.00 28.78
CA LYS A 39 20.33 -13.10 29.76
C LYS A 39 19.36 -14.19 29.30
N HIS A 40 18.35 -13.83 28.51
CA HIS A 40 17.27 -14.74 28.10
C HIS A 40 17.40 -15.23 26.65
N TYR A 41 18.13 -14.50 25.80
CA TYR A 41 18.26 -14.78 24.38
C TYR A 41 19.72 -14.76 23.93
N VAL A 42 20.04 -15.60 22.94
CA VAL A 42 21.33 -15.56 22.24
C VAL A 42 21.27 -14.51 21.14
N LEU A 43 22.04 -13.44 21.32
CA LEU A 43 22.10 -12.32 20.38
C LEU A 43 23.19 -12.54 19.33
N GLU A 44 22.82 -13.07 18.17
CA GLU A 44 23.77 -13.38 17.09
C GLU A 44 24.32 -12.13 16.35
N GLY A 45 25.58 -12.23 15.91
CA GLY A 45 26.29 -11.18 15.17
C GLY A 45 26.87 -10.06 16.06
N ASP A 46 27.09 -8.88 15.46
CA ASP A 46 27.67 -7.73 16.17
C ASP A 46 26.74 -7.24 17.30
N GLN A 47 27.32 -7.12 18.50
CA GLN A 47 26.65 -6.68 19.73
C GLN A 47 26.36 -5.19 19.71
N LEU A 48 27.18 -4.38 19.05
CA LEU A 48 26.96 -2.94 18.91
C LEU A 48 25.66 -2.67 18.12
N HIS A 49 25.31 -3.53 17.16
CA HIS A 49 24.03 -3.44 16.44
C HIS A 49 22.82 -3.64 17.36
N TRP A 50 22.89 -4.63 18.26
CA TRP A 50 21.81 -4.88 19.24
C TRP A 50 21.69 -3.75 20.25
N LEU A 51 22.80 -3.17 20.68
CA LEU A 51 22.83 -1.99 21.53
C LEU A 51 22.27 -0.75 20.83
N ALA A 52 22.56 -0.54 19.54
CA ALA A 52 21.98 0.53 18.74
C ALA A 52 20.45 0.39 18.64
N ILE A 53 19.94 -0.83 18.52
CA ILE A 53 18.49 -1.12 18.50
C ILE A 53 17.85 -0.87 19.86
N SER A 54 18.49 -1.34 20.94
CA SER A 54 18.04 -1.06 22.30
C SER A 54 17.95 0.45 22.55
N LEU A 55 18.99 1.19 22.12
CA LEU A 55 19.04 2.65 22.23
C LEU A 55 17.91 3.33 21.45
N TYR A 56 17.69 2.91 20.20
CA TYR A 56 16.58 3.42 19.38
C TYR A 56 15.20 3.18 20.02
N VAL A 57 14.98 2.00 20.60
CA VAL A 57 13.72 1.67 21.29
C VAL A 57 13.56 2.49 22.57
N SER A 58 14.62 2.68 23.36
CA SER A 58 14.59 3.50 24.58
C SER A 58 14.24 4.96 24.29
N CYS A 59 14.80 5.56 23.23
CA CYS A 59 14.43 6.91 22.79
C CYS A 59 12.95 7.07 22.41
N ARG A 60 12.28 5.98 22.03
CA ARG A 60 10.85 5.99 21.68
C ARG A 60 9.94 5.70 22.87
N ARG A 61 10.46 5.11 23.95
CA ARG A 61 9.72 4.81 25.19
C ARG A 61 9.57 6.02 26.10
N SER A 62 10.52 6.95 26.11
CA SER A 62 10.57 8.13 27.00
C SER A 62 9.50 9.21 26.75
N LYS A 63 8.46 8.93 25.94
CA LYS A 63 7.31 9.84 25.72
C LYS A 63 6.31 9.80 26.89
N SER A 64 6.74 10.06 28.12
CA SER A 64 5.82 10.25 29.26
C SER A 64 5.12 11.61 29.16
N LEU A 65 3.84 11.64 29.56
CA LEU A 65 2.84 12.70 29.31
C LEU A 65 2.93 13.94 30.22
N THR A 66 4.06 14.18 30.87
CA THR A 66 4.17 15.27 31.87
C THR A 66 5.40 16.11 31.61
N THR A 67 5.15 17.39 31.28
CA THR A 67 6.07 18.55 31.25
C THR A 67 7.29 18.45 30.35
N ASN A 68 7.43 19.40 29.41
CA ASN A 68 8.63 19.93 28.72
C ASN A 68 10.02 19.27 28.91
N ASP A 69 10.11 17.94 28.96
CA ASP A 69 11.34 17.21 29.19
C ASP A 69 11.97 16.89 27.84
N ASN A 70 13.25 17.21 27.76
CA ASN A 70 14.11 17.12 26.59
C ASN A 70 14.10 15.68 26.06
N ASN A 71 13.25 15.40 25.08
CA ASN A 71 13.45 14.27 24.19
C ASN A 71 14.89 14.35 23.66
N ASN A 72 15.59 13.22 23.65
CA ASN A 72 16.88 13.14 22.97
C ASN A 72 16.70 12.44 21.61
N PRO A 73 16.28 13.18 20.57
CA PRO A 73 15.95 12.58 19.30
C PRO A 73 17.19 12.01 18.61
N ILE A 74 17.12 10.73 18.24
CA ILE A 74 18.15 10.09 17.43
C ILE A 74 17.72 10.07 15.97
N SER A 75 18.55 10.63 15.10
CA SER A 75 18.46 10.37 13.66
C SER A 75 18.91 8.95 13.37
N ILE A 76 18.03 8.14 12.76
CA ILE A 76 18.34 6.76 12.36
C ILE A 76 19.59 6.73 11.47
N SER A 77 19.72 7.67 10.52
CA SER A 77 20.90 7.74 9.65
C SER A 77 22.21 7.96 10.42
N ARG A 78 22.20 8.73 11.52
CA ARG A 78 23.37 8.88 12.41
C ARG A 78 23.62 7.65 13.26
N LEU A 79 22.56 7.03 13.79
CA LEU A 79 22.65 5.79 14.54
C LEU A 79 23.32 4.68 13.72
N LEU A 80 22.85 4.47 12.49
CA LEU A 80 23.37 3.44 11.60
C LEU A 80 24.85 3.66 11.27
N LYS A 81 25.25 4.89 10.97
CA LYS A 81 26.66 5.23 10.72
C LYS A 81 27.54 5.01 11.95
N SER A 82 27.09 5.46 13.12
CA SER A 82 27.85 5.38 14.37
C SER A 82 27.93 3.94 14.91
N ALA A 83 26.95 3.10 14.59
CA ALA A 83 26.94 1.67 14.89
C ALA A 83 27.65 0.87 13.79
N ASN A 84 28.91 1.20 13.49
CA ASN A 84 29.76 0.51 12.51
C ASN A 84 29.15 0.39 11.09
N ASN A 85 28.46 1.43 10.61
CA ASN A 85 27.75 1.41 9.33
C ASN A 85 26.74 0.25 9.22
N LEU A 86 25.94 0.04 10.27
CA LEU A 86 24.84 -0.91 10.30
C LEU A 86 23.93 -0.71 9.10
N GLU A 87 23.75 -1.76 8.31
CA GLU A 87 22.86 -1.76 7.15
C GLU A 87 21.40 -1.66 7.59
N LEU A 88 20.60 -0.85 6.88
CA LEU A 88 19.21 -0.58 7.26
C LEU A 88 18.34 -1.84 7.24
N ILE A 89 18.59 -2.79 6.32
CA ILE A 89 17.88 -4.07 6.29
C ILE A 89 18.19 -4.87 7.56
N VAL A 90 19.47 -4.99 7.90
CA VAL A 90 19.91 -5.67 9.13
C VAL A 90 19.35 -4.98 10.38
N PHE A 91 19.26 -3.65 10.36
CA PHE A 91 18.63 -2.87 11.42
C PHE A 91 17.16 -3.25 11.60
N PHE A 92 16.35 -3.26 10.55
CA PHE A 92 14.92 -3.63 10.65
C PHE A 92 14.73 -5.10 11.03
N ASP A 93 15.51 -6.02 10.45
CA ASP A 93 15.46 -7.44 10.80
C ASP A 93 15.73 -7.68 12.29
N LYS A 94 16.78 -7.04 12.83
CA LYS A 94 17.10 -7.14 14.25
C LYS A 94 16.10 -6.35 15.11
N LEU A 95 15.56 -5.23 14.64
CA LEU A 95 14.55 -4.45 15.35
C LEU A 95 13.25 -5.25 15.54
N HIS A 96 12.79 -5.99 14.53
CA HIS A 96 11.63 -6.88 14.66
C HIS A 96 11.87 -8.00 15.66
N LYS A 97 13.03 -8.66 15.58
CA LYS A 97 13.43 -9.65 16.59
C LYS A 97 13.42 -9.04 17.99
N TRP A 98 13.91 -7.80 18.13
CA TRP A 98 13.92 -7.08 19.40
C TRP A 98 12.53 -6.76 19.91
N GLN A 99 11.60 -6.35 19.03
CA GLN A 99 10.19 -6.12 19.40
C GLN A 99 9.59 -7.35 20.09
N ASP A 100 9.89 -8.54 19.54
CA ASP A 100 9.40 -9.82 20.06
C ASP A 100 10.11 -10.23 21.35
N MET A 101 11.44 -10.18 21.38
CA MET A 101 12.23 -10.53 22.57
C MET A 101 11.92 -9.61 23.76
N ALA A 102 11.73 -8.31 23.51
CA ALA A 102 11.44 -7.32 24.55
C ALA A 102 9.95 -7.15 24.86
N ASN A 103 9.09 -7.93 24.19
CA ASN A 103 7.63 -7.88 24.30
C ASN A 103 7.10 -6.43 24.31
N LEU A 104 7.45 -5.67 23.26
CA LEU A 104 7.11 -4.24 23.21
C LEU A 104 5.59 -4.02 23.08
N PRO A 105 5.03 -2.97 23.70
CA PRO A 105 3.61 -2.61 23.55
C PRO A 105 3.23 -2.32 22.09
N ASP A 106 1.99 -2.65 21.73
CA ASP A 106 1.46 -2.49 20.36
C ASP A 106 1.60 -1.06 19.81
N GLN A 107 1.48 -0.05 20.67
CA GLN A 107 1.68 1.35 20.29
C GLN A 107 3.11 1.63 19.78
N ILE A 108 4.13 1.00 20.35
CA ILE A 108 5.52 1.15 19.94
C ILE A 108 5.79 0.30 18.71
N ARG A 109 5.25 -0.93 18.68
CA ARG A 109 5.32 -1.82 17.51
C ARG A 109 4.78 -1.13 16.26
N SER A 110 3.55 -0.62 16.33
CA SER A 110 2.91 0.10 15.22
C SER A 110 3.73 1.30 14.75
N LYS A 111 4.31 2.09 15.67
CA LYS A 111 5.18 3.23 15.29
C LYS A 111 6.47 2.83 14.60
N ILE A 112 7.01 1.65 14.89
CA ILE A 112 8.19 1.10 14.21
C ILE A 112 7.79 0.63 12.82
N ASP A 113 6.71 -0.15 12.74
CA ASP A 113 6.21 -0.71 11.48
C ASP A 113 5.81 0.40 10.50
N GLN A 114 5.22 1.50 11.00
CA GLN A 114 4.92 2.70 10.21
C GLN A 114 6.17 3.36 9.62
N VAL A 115 7.29 3.42 10.37
CA VAL A 115 8.54 4.01 9.87
C VAL A 115 9.14 3.16 8.76
N GLU A 116 9.16 1.84 8.95
CA GLU A 116 9.61 0.91 7.92
C GLU A 116 8.73 0.98 6.66
N HIS A 117 7.41 0.96 6.85
CA HIS A 117 6.45 1.03 5.77
C HIS A 117 6.55 2.35 4.98
N ALA A 118 6.68 3.48 5.66
CA ALA A 118 6.88 4.79 5.04
C ALA A 118 8.16 4.83 4.20
N PHE A 119 9.25 4.22 4.70
CA PHE A 119 10.51 4.11 3.95
C PHE A 119 10.37 3.21 2.72
N ASN A 120 9.66 2.08 2.85
CA ASN A 120 9.39 1.18 1.73
C ASN A 120 8.60 1.87 0.62
N ILE A 121 7.58 2.67 0.95
CA ILE A 121 6.87 3.52 -0.03
C ILE A 121 7.84 4.47 -0.74
N SER A 122 8.65 5.21 0.01
CA SER A 122 9.58 6.17 -0.58
C SER A 122 10.62 5.49 -1.47
N SER A 123 11.07 4.28 -1.13
CA SER A 123 11.99 3.49 -1.97
C SER A 123 11.39 3.16 -3.35
N ILE A 124 10.10 2.82 -3.40
CA ILE A 124 9.37 2.53 -4.65
C ILE A 124 9.21 3.80 -5.47
N LEU A 125 8.88 4.91 -4.80
CA LEU A 125 8.65 6.19 -5.45
C LEU A 125 9.93 6.83 -5.95
N PHE A 126 11.06 6.62 -5.30
CA PHE A 126 12.34 7.18 -5.70
C PHE A 126 12.82 6.65 -7.06
N GLU A 127 12.56 5.37 -7.35
CA GLU A 127 12.88 4.79 -8.67
C GLU A 127 12.08 5.49 -9.79
N LYS A 128 10.81 5.80 -9.54
CA LYS A 128 9.96 6.56 -10.46
C LYS A 128 10.37 8.02 -10.54
N TYR A 129 10.67 8.64 -9.40
CA TYR A 129 11.10 10.03 -9.27
C TYR A 129 12.24 10.34 -10.24
N THR A 130 13.25 9.47 -10.31
CA THR A 130 14.38 9.64 -11.21
C THR A 130 13.97 9.65 -12.69
N LYS A 131 13.08 8.72 -13.09
CA LYS A 131 12.59 8.62 -14.48
C LYS A 131 11.76 9.86 -14.86
N ILE A 132 10.81 10.24 -13.99
CA ILE A 132 9.95 11.41 -14.18
C ILE A 132 10.79 12.69 -14.29
N PHE A 133 11.81 12.84 -13.46
CA PHE A 133 12.70 14.01 -13.52
C PHE A 133 13.41 14.12 -14.88
N ILE A 134 13.95 13.03 -15.40
CA ILE A 134 14.66 13.01 -16.69
C ILE A 134 13.69 13.25 -17.87
N GLU A 135 12.42 12.93 -17.72
CA GLU A 135 11.38 13.22 -18.70
C GLU A 135 10.98 14.70 -18.70
N ILE A 136 10.82 15.32 -17.52
CA ILE A 136 10.34 16.71 -17.38
C ILE A 136 11.48 17.73 -17.51
N PHE A 137 12.55 17.55 -16.73
CA PHE A 137 13.68 18.50 -16.62
C PHE A 137 14.90 18.06 -17.43
N GLY A 138 14.99 16.78 -17.80
CA GLY A 138 16.15 16.27 -18.54
C GLY A 138 17.34 15.95 -17.62
N GLY A 139 18.54 16.00 -18.20
CA GLY A 139 19.78 15.63 -17.51
C GLY A 139 20.18 14.17 -17.70
N ASN A 140 21.34 13.80 -17.16
CA ASN A 140 21.89 12.45 -17.19
C ASN A 140 21.81 11.86 -15.78
N GLN A 141 21.18 10.69 -15.63
CA GLN A 141 21.00 9.99 -14.35
C GLN A 141 22.29 9.91 -13.53
N TYR A 142 23.42 9.59 -14.16
CA TYR A 142 24.73 9.46 -13.49
C TYR A 142 25.29 10.79 -12.97
N LYS A 143 24.81 11.94 -13.47
CA LYS A 143 25.20 13.28 -13.03
C LYS A 143 24.24 13.90 -12.01
N LEU A 144 23.03 13.35 -11.89
CA LEU A 144 22.02 13.84 -10.94
C LEU A 144 22.33 13.36 -9.52
N ILE A 145 22.69 12.08 -9.37
CA ILE A 145 23.04 11.50 -8.08
C ILE A 145 24.40 12.05 -7.63
N ASN A 146 24.43 12.66 -6.44
CA ASN A 146 25.62 13.32 -5.91
C ASN A 146 26.28 12.44 -4.84
N SER A 147 27.48 11.92 -5.12
CA SER A 147 28.27 11.21 -4.10
C SER A 147 28.61 12.09 -2.89
N ASP A 148 28.71 13.40 -3.09
CA ASP A 148 29.08 14.38 -2.06
C ASP A 148 27.87 15.18 -1.56
N TYR A 149 26.64 14.66 -1.73
CA TYR A 149 25.42 15.38 -1.33
C TYR A 149 25.46 15.82 0.14
N GLN A 150 25.86 14.92 1.03
CA GLN A 150 25.97 15.20 2.47
C GLN A 150 27.02 16.28 2.76
N LEU A 151 28.19 16.21 2.10
CA LEU A 151 29.27 17.18 2.27
C LEU A 151 28.82 18.58 1.83
N LYS A 152 28.15 18.68 0.67
CA LYS A 152 27.52 19.93 0.21
C LYS A 152 26.48 20.42 1.23
N ARG A 153 25.56 19.56 1.69
CA ARG A 153 24.56 19.93 2.70
C ARG A 153 25.17 20.47 3.99
N THR A 154 26.19 19.82 4.56
CA THR A 154 26.90 20.31 5.75
C THR A 154 27.62 21.64 5.48
N SER A 155 28.19 21.84 4.29
CA SER A 155 28.83 23.11 3.92
C SER A 155 27.84 24.28 3.86
N TYR A 156 26.60 24.05 3.38
CA TYR A 156 25.53 25.05 3.38
C TYR A 156 24.98 25.37 4.79
N GLN A 157 25.16 24.48 5.76
CA GLN A 157 24.71 24.65 7.15
C GLN A 157 25.75 25.33 8.04
N ILE A 158 27.05 25.07 7.82
CA ILE A 158 28.13 25.48 8.73
C ILE A 158 28.61 26.92 8.48
N ASN A 159 28.48 27.46 7.25
CA ASN A 159 29.01 28.79 6.95
C ASN A 159 28.14 29.59 5.95
N PRO A 160 27.10 30.30 6.43
CA PRO A 160 26.26 31.16 5.57
C PRO A 160 27.05 32.30 4.89
N LYS A 161 28.26 32.60 5.38
CA LYS A 161 29.14 33.69 4.89
C LYS A 161 30.21 33.24 3.88
N LEU A 162 30.45 31.94 3.67
CA LEU A 162 31.50 31.49 2.73
C LEU A 162 31.10 31.65 1.26
N ASN A 163 29.81 31.60 0.93
CA ASN A 163 29.34 31.66 -0.46
C ASN A 163 28.90 33.05 -0.96
N THR A 164 28.91 34.08 -0.12
CA THR A 164 28.62 35.45 -0.58
C THR A 164 29.77 36.07 -1.39
N LYS A 165 30.94 35.42 -1.44
CA LYS A 165 32.11 35.88 -2.20
C LYS A 165 32.47 35.03 -3.43
N THR A 166 31.75 33.94 -3.68
CA THR A 166 31.93 33.09 -4.88
C THR A 166 30.80 33.37 -5.86
N LYS A 167 31.12 33.65 -7.14
CA LYS A 167 30.19 33.89 -8.25
C LYS A 167 28.85 33.16 -8.08
N ILE A 168 27.74 33.90 -8.19
CA ILE A 168 26.39 33.32 -8.26
C ILE A 168 26.37 32.35 -9.45
N ASN A 169 26.49 31.05 -9.17
CA ASN A 169 26.39 30.03 -10.19
C ASN A 169 24.91 29.81 -10.50
N LYS A 170 24.59 29.56 -11.77
CA LYS A 170 23.24 29.21 -12.21
C LYS A 170 22.76 27.94 -11.49
N CYS A 171 21.46 27.86 -11.23
CA CYS A 171 20.83 26.66 -10.66
C CYS A 171 21.12 25.45 -11.55
N SER A 172 21.59 24.35 -10.96
CA SER A 172 21.89 23.13 -11.73
C SER A 172 20.72 22.13 -11.68
N HIS A 173 20.72 21.19 -12.63
CA HIS A 173 19.76 20.09 -12.61
C HIS A 173 19.89 19.24 -11.33
N GLN A 174 21.09 19.15 -10.74
CA GLN A 174 21.34 18.45 -9.49
C GLN A 174 20.72 19.17 -8.29
N ASP A 175 20.78 20.50 -8.26
CA ASP A 175 20.14 21.31 -7.23
C ASP A 175 18.61 21.12 -7.29
N LEU A 176 18.04 21.21 -8.48
CA LEU A 176 16.61 21.02 -8.71
C LEU A 176 16.14 19.60 -8.36
N TYR A 177 16.94 18.58 -8.71
CA TYR A 177 16.69 17.19 -8.35
C TYR A 177 16.63 17.03 -6.82
N SER A 178 17.65 17.49 -6.10
CA SER A 178 17.63 17.41 -4.64
C SER A 178 16.48 18.21 -4.01
N LEU A 179 16.14 19.37 -4.59
CA LEU A 179 15.06 20.25 -4.13
C LEU A 179 13.69 19.58 -4.22
N ILE A 180 13.33 19.01 -5.38
CA ILE A 180 12.01 18.38 -5.57
C ILE A 180 11.82 17.22 -4.59
N TRP A 181 12.83 16.36 -4.41
CA TRP A 181 12.72 15.24 -3.48
C TRP A 181 12.61 15.70 -2.02
N THR A 182 13.35 16.75 -1.64
CA THR A 182 13.29 17.30 -0.27
C THR A 182 11.96 17.99 0.00
N ILE A 183 11.39 18.70 -0.99
CA ILE A 183 10.05 19.28 -0.88
C ILE A 183 9.01 18.18 -0.76
N TYR A 184 9.09 17.13 -1.58
CA TYR A 184 8.21 15.97 -1.47
C TYR A 184 8.25 15.42 -0.04
N ALA A 185 9.45 15.15 0.50
CA ALA A 185 9.63 14.61 1.84
C ALA A 185 9.11 15.56 2.93
N LEU A 186 9.30 16.88 2.79
CA LEU A 186 8.81 17.88 3.72
C LEU A 186 7.29 18.02 3.67
N THR A 187 6.68 18.10 2.48
CA THR A 187 5.23 18.22 2.33
C THR A 187 4.50 16.95 2.76
N LYS A 188 5.13 15.78 2.64
CA LYS A 188 4.65 14.50 3.20
C LYS A 188 4.42 14.58 4.71
N THR A 189 5.18 15.44 5.40
CA THR A 189 5.00 15.69 6.85
C THR A 189 3.77 16.53 7.18
N ILE A 190 3.33 17.33 6.22
CA ILE A 190 2.22 18.28 6.36
C ILE A 190 0.91 17.60 5.95
N TYR A 191 0.95 16.67 4.98
CA TYR A 191 -0.22 15.96 4.46
C TYR A 191 -0.37 14.57 5.10
N PRO A 192 -1.20 14.39 6.15
CA PRO A 192 -1.20 13.19 7.00
C PRO A 192 -1.63 11.91 6.25
N SER A 193 -2.45 12.06 5.20
CA SER A 193 -2.94 10.96 4.38
C SER A 193 -1.87 10.25 3.57
N THR A 194 -0.63 10.76 3.52
CA THR A 194 0.50 10.14 2.78
C THR A 194 1.32 9.13 3.56
N ILE A 195 1.31 9.19 4.89
CA ILE A 195 2.32 8.52 5.73
C ILE A 195 2.38 7.01 5.47
N ASN A 196 1.25 6.39 5.09
CA ASN A 196 1.17 4.95 4.78
C ASN A 196 0.38 4.61 3.51
N ASP A 197 0.19 5.56 2.60
CA ASP A 197 -0.50 5.29 1.33
C ASP A 197 0.45 5.59 0.16
N LEU A 198 0.82 4.52 -0.56
CA LEU A 198 1.68 4.59 -1.73
C LEU A 198 1.11 5.56 -2.77
N ILE A 199 -0.21 5.64 -2.90
CA ILE A 199 -0.82 6.44 -3.91
C ILE A 199 -0.99 7.89 -3.48
N ALA A 200 -1.45 8.14 -2.25
CA ALA A 200 -1.47 9.52 -1.77
C ALA A 200 -0.06 10.11 -1.88
N SER A 201 0.96 9.30 -1.57
CA SER A 201 2.37 9.63 -1.78
C SER A 201 2.76 9.82 -3.25
N TYR A 202 2.19 9.06 -4.18
CA TYR A 202 2.42 9.25 -5.62
C TYR A 202 1.78 10.54 -6.15
N HIS A 203 0.54 10.86 -5.77
CA HIS A 203 -0.05 12.16 -6.12
C HIS A 203 0.76 13.32 -5.55
N LEU A 204 1.21 13.21 -4.29
CA LEU A 204 2.08 14.21 -3.69
C LEU A 204 3.39 14.37 -4.48
N LEU A 205 3.97 13.27 -4.96
CA LEU A 205 5.18 13.31 -5.80
C LEU A 205 4.91 14.08 -7.11
N ILE A 206 3.82 13.75 -7.80
CA ILE A 206 3.41 14.42 -9.04
C ILE A 206 3.10 15.91 -8.80
N SER A 207 2.40 16.24 -7.71
CA SER A 207 2.19 17.64 -7.28
C SER A 207 3.51 18.36 -6.98
N SER A 208 4.52 17.67 -6.41
CA SER A 208 5.85 18.25 -6.16
C SER A 208 6.57 18.61 -7.47
N PHE A 209 6.47 17.74 -8.47
CA PHE A 209 6.98 18.00 -9.82
C PHE A 209 6.30 19.21 -10.45
N TYR A 210 4.97 19.24 -10.45
CA TYR A 210 4.20 20.35 -10.99
C TYR A 210 4.54 21.67 -10.29
N PHE A 211 4.61 21.67 -8.95
CA PHE A 211 4.88 22.86 -8.16
C PHE A 211 6.23 23.51 -8.54
N ILE A 212 7.29 22.70 -8.64
CA ILE A 212 8.61 23.19 -9.06
C ILE A 212 8.63 23.58 -10.53
N TYR A 213 7.98 22.81 -11.41
CA TYR A 213 7.87 23.16 -12.83
C TYR A 213 7.19 24.53 -13.01
N HIS A 214 6.09 24.77 -12.29
CA HIS A 214 5.35 26.04 -12.34
C HIS A 214 6.24 27.23 -11.96
N TYR A 215 6.97 27.16 -10.83
CA TYR A 215 7.86 28.25 -10.43
C TYR A 215 9.10 28.39 -11.31
N ALA A 216 9.66 27.29 -11.83
CA ALA A 216 10.75 27.35 -12.79
C ALA A 216 10.33 28.09 -14.07
N LYS A 217 9.10 27.84 -14.55
CA LYS A 217 8.53 28.53 -15.72
C LYS A 217 8.25 30.01 -15.43
N LEU A 218 7.69 30.34 -14.27
CA LEU A 218 7.48 31.73 -13.86
C LEU A 218 8.80 32.54 -13.76
N ALA A 219 9.88 31.89 -13.34
CA ALA A 219 11.20 32.49 -13.24
C ALA A 219 12.04 32.41 -14.52
N ASN A 220 11.46 31.96 -15.65
CA ASN A 220 12.12 31.79 -16.95
C ASN A 220 13.40 30.92 -16.89
N LEU A 221 13.38 29.85 -16.09
CA LEU A 221 14.47 28.89 -15.97
C LEU A 221 14.38 27.79 -17.05
N ASP A 222 14.09 28.16 -18.30
CA ASP A 222 13.80 27.21 -19.40
C ASP A 222 14.97 26.27 -19.72
N TYR A 223 16.20 26.68 -19.38
CA TYR A 223 17.39 25.85 -19.54
C TYR A 223 17.42 24.61 -18.63
N LEU A 224 16.55 24.55 -17.63
CA LEU A 224 16.32 23.39 -16.76
C LEU A 224 15.17 22.50 -17.25
N LEU A 225 14.43 22.92 -18.28
CA LEU A 225 13.26 22.21 -18.78
C LEU A 225 13.62 21.43 -20.05
N LYS A 226 13.09 20.22 -20.18
CA LYS A 226 13.29 19.42 -21.40
C LYS A 226 12.33 19.88 -22.49
N GLY A 227 12.87 20.33 -23.62
CA GLY A 227 12.10 20.88 -24.75
C GLY A 227 10.96 19.98 -25.27
N THR A 228 11.12 18.65 -25.22
CA THR A 228 10.04 17.72 -25.62
C THR A 228 8.86 17.72 -24.66
N CYS A 229 9.11 17.92 -23.36
CA CYS A 229 8.06 17.98 -22.34
C CYS A 229 7.33 19.33 -22.40
N LEU A 230 8.05 20.42 -22.68
CA LEU A 230 7.46 21.74 -22.97
C LEU A 230 6.44 21.66 -24.10
N ASN A 231 6.77 20.95 -25.19
CA ASN A 231 5.85 20.77 -26.31
C ASN A 231 4.59 20.02 -25.89
N ILE A 232 4.69 18.88 -25.18
CA ILE A 232 3.52 18.08 -24.77
C ILE A 232 2.67 18.80 -23.73
N LEU A 233 3.29 19.42 -22.72
CA LEU A 233 2.56 20.12 -21.65
C LEU A 233 1.91 21.42 -22.12
N CYS A 234 2.40 22.03 -23.21
CA CYS A 234 1.90 23.31 -23.75
C CYS A 234 1.18 23.19 -25.11
N SER A 235 0.96 21.98 -25.66
CA SER A 235 0.35 21.80 -26.99
C SER A 235 -1.18 21.74 -27.01
N ASN A 236 -1.82 21.64 -25.84
CA ASN A 236 -3.28 21.68 -25.70
C ASN A 236 -3.67 22.95 -24.93
N ASP A 237 -4.78 23.60 -25.30
CA ASP A 237 -5.41 24.74 -24.59
C ASP A 237 -5.86 24.41 -23.13
N GLY A 238 -5.45 23.26 -22.58
CA GLY A 238 -5.76 22.76 -21.25
C GLY A 238 -4.78 23.20 -20.16
N ASN A 239 -5.17 23.03 -18.89
CA ASN A 239 -4.35 23.38 -17.74
C ASN A 239 -3.10 22.47 -17.69
N ILE A 240 -1.90 23.04 -17.48
CA ILE A 240 -0.62 22.30 -17.43
C ILE A 240 -0.68 21.14 -16.42
N LEU A 241 -1.42 21.33 -15.33
CA LEU A 241 -1.63 20.28 -14.32
C LEU A 241 -2.40 19.08 -14.87
N GLU A 242 -3.43 19.31 -15.69
CA GLU A 242 -4.26 18.26 -16.27
C GLU A 242 -3.43 17.40 -17.23
N ASN A 243 -2.69 18.05 -18.15
CA ASN A 243 -1.79 17.35 -19.07
C ASN A 243 -0.75 16.50 -18.31
N LEU A 244 -0.17 17.03 -17.24
CA LEU A 244 0.80 16.31 -16.41
C LEU A 244 0.15 15.14 -15.66
N CYS A 245 -1.06 15.34 -15.13
CA CYS A 245 -1.82 14.28 -14.46
C CYS A 245 -2.22 13.17 -15.43
N GLU A 246 -2.64 13.49 -16.65
CA GLU A 246 -2.94 12.50 -17.69
C GLU A 246 -1.70 11.68 -18.07
N MET A 247 -0.57 12.35 -18.32
CA MET A 247 0.70 11.68 -18.64
C MET A 247 1.10 10.65 -17.57
N TYR A 248 0.89 10.97 -16.30
CA TYR A 248 1.31 10.14 -15.18
C TYR A 248 0.20 9.33 -14.51
N ASN A 249 -1.00 9.29 -15.11
CA ASN A 249 -2.20 8.60 -14.63
C ASN A 249 -2.64 8.99 -13.19
N CYS A 250 -2.63 10.30 -12.91
CA CYS A 250 -3.08 10.89 -11.64
C CYS A 250 -4.43 11.60 -11.78
N SER A 251 -5.15 11.76 -10.65
CA SER A 251 -6.34 12.61 -10.62
C SER A 251 -5.93 14.09 -10.52
N SER A 252 -6.38 14.90 -11.47
CA SER A 252 -6.18 16.35 -11.48
C SER A 252 -6.78 17.02 -10.25
N ASP A 253 -7.99 16.64 -9.83
CA ASP A 253 -8.69 17.22 -8.68
C ASP A 253 -7.92 17.02 -7.37
N ILE A 254 -7.38 15.82 -7.16
CA ILE A 254 -6.59 15.49 -5.96
C ILE A 254 -5.29 16.28 -5.99
N CYS A 255 -4.57 16.27 -7.11
CA CYS A 255 -3.33 17.01 -7.25
C CYS A 255 -3.54 18.51 -7.03
N GLN A 256 -4.62 19.07 -7.58
CA GLN A 256 -5.01 20.47 -7.40
C GLN A 256 -5.28 20.78 -5.93
N THR A 257 -6.01 19.91 -5.23
CA THR A 257 -6.27 20.05 -3.79
C THR A 257 -4.97 20.05 -2.99
N ILE A 258 -4.05 19.12 -3.28
CA ILE A 258 -2.74 19.05 -2.64
C ILE A 258 -1.94 20.34 -2.88
N ILE A 259 -1.94 20.85 -4.11
CA ILE A 259 -1.21 22.07 -4.48
C ILE A 259 -1.77 23.29 -3.73
N GLU A 260 -3.08 23.49 -3.72
CA GLU A 260 -3.69 24.64 -3.08
C GLU A 260 -3.60 24.57 -1.54
N GLN A 261 -3.94 23.43 -0.95
CA GLN A 261 -3.99 23.28 0.50
C GLN A 261 -2.60 23.08 1.11
N HIS A 262 -1.78 22.17 0.58
CA HIS A 262 -0.54 21.78 1.27
C HIS A 262 0.70 22.50 0.74
N PHE A 263 0.79 22.77 -0.57
CA PHE A 263 1.93 23.54 -1.10
C PHE A 263 1.75 25.04 -0.90
N LYS A 264 0.65 25.62 -1.39
CA LYS A 264 0.45 27.07 -1.35
C LYS A 264 0.05 27.57 0.03
N ASN A 265 -0.88 26.90 0.71
CA ASN A 265 -1.33 27.37 2.02
C ASN A 265 -0.40 26.94 3.16
N ASP A 266 0.03 25.68 3.24
CA ASP A 266 0.80 25.23 4.39
C ASP A 266 2.32 25.41 4.22
N LEU A 267 2.89 24.86 3.14
CA LEU A 267 4.34 24.87 2.91
C LEU A 267 4.89 26.29 2.72
N LEU A 268 4.28 27.12 1.85
CA LEU A 268 4.75 28.49 1.64
C LEU A 268 4.64 29.35 2.90
N LYS A 269 3.55 29.22 3.69
CA LYS A 269 3.43 29.89 4.99
C LYS A 269 4.52 29.42 5.95
N ARG A 270 4.78 28.12 6.03
CA ARG A 270 5.85 27.56 6.88
C ARG A 270 7.24 28.07 6.48
N LEU A 271 7.47 28.32 5.19
CA LEU A 271 8.72 28.87 4.67
C LEU A 271 8.78 30.41 4.68
N ASN A 272 7.70 31.09 5.08
CA ASN A 272 7.54 32.55 4.93
C ASN A 272 7.83 33.06 3.50
N LYS A 273 7.44 32.28 2.49
CA LYS A 273 7.59 32.62 1.05
C LYS A 273 6.23 32.87 0.41
N LYS A 274 6.24 33.58 -0.72
CA LYS A 274 5.06 33.86 -1.57
C LYS A 274 5.39 33.51 -3.03
N ASP A 275 5.02 34.37 -3.98
CA ASP A 275 5.14 34.11 -5.42
C ASP A 275 6.59 34.11 -5.94
N ASP A 276 7.56 34.61 -5.16
CA ASP A 276 8.99 34.52 -5.49
C ASP A 276 9.66 33.29 -4.86
N PHE A 277 9.07 32.11 -5.05
CA PHE A 277 9.54 30.88 -4.40
C PHE A 277 10.92 30.42 -4.92
N LEU A 278 11.14 30.50 -6.23
CA LEU A 278 12.35 30.01 -6.89
C LEU A 278 12.76 30.92 -8.05
N ASN A 279 13.95 31.50 -8.00
CA ASN A 279 14.59 32.25 -9.09
C ASN A 279 16.14 32.11 -9.02
N GLU A 280 16.87 32.61 -10.03
CA GLU A 280 18.34 32.47 -10.07
C GLU A 280 19.08 33.14 -8.90
N LEU A 281 18.47 34.14 -8.26
CA LEU A 281 19.07 34.90 -7.17
C LEU A 281 18.78 34.28 -5.79
N ASN A 282 17.67 33.55 -5.64
CA ASN A 282 17.16 33.08 -4.34
C ASN A 282 17.17 31.55 -4.16
N TYR A 283 17.44 30.76 -5.21
CA TYR A 283 17.29 29.30 -5.15
C TYR A 283 18.15 28.65 -4.04
N ILE A 284 19.35 29.17 -3.79
CA ILE A 284 20.25 28.68 -2.74
C ILE A 284 19.62 28.86 -1.36
N ASP A 285 19.00 30.01 -1.12
CA ASP A 285 18.33 30.30 0.15
C ASP A 285 17.05 29.45 0.29
N THR A 286 16.28 29.27 -0.79
CA THR A 286 15.14 28.35 -0.84
C THR A 286 15.55 26.93 -0.44
N ILE A 287 16.61 26.39 -1.04
CA ILE A 287 17.15 25.06 -0.72
C ILE A 287 17.58 25.00 0.75
N ARG A 288 18.24 26.04 1.27
CA ARG A 288 18.69 26.09 2.66
C ARG A 288 17.52 26.06 3.64
N ASP A 289 16.49 26.87 3.40
CA ASP A 289 15.32 26.95 4.29
C ASP A 289 14.54 25.64 4.35
N ILE A 290 14.33 25.00 3.20
CA ILE A 290 13.64 23.71 3.09
C ILE A 290 14.43 22.61 3.80
N ASN A 291 15.75 22.54 3.59
CA ASN A 291 16.58 21.56 4.29
C ASN A 291 16.56 21.77 5.80
N ARG A 292 16.63 23.02 6.28
CA ARG A 292 16.55 23.33 7.71
C ARG A 292 15.23 22.84 8.33
N GLN A 293 14.11 23.15 7.68
CA GLN A 293 12.78 22.74 8.14
C GLN A 293 12.62 21.21 8.16
N TYR A 294 13.15 20.52 7.15
CA TYR A 294 13.09 19.07 7.10
C TYR A 294 14.04 18.41 8.13
N ASP A 295 15.20 18.99 8.40
CA ASP A 295 16.14 18.51 9.43
C ASP A 295 15.53 18.54 10.83
N GLU A 296 14.88 19.66 11.17
CA GLU A 296 14.15 19.81 12.43
C GLU A 296 13.08 18.73 12.58
N PHE A 297 12.35 18.44 11.50
CA PHE A 297 11.33 17.40 11.50
C PHE A 297 11.90 15.99 11.68
N VAL A 298 12.96 15.64 10.92
CA VAL A 298 13.61 14.32 11.00
C VAL A 298 14.13 14.05 12.40
N LEU A 299 14.75 15.06 13.03
CA LEU A 299 15.21 14.97 14.42
C LEU A 299 14.01 14.81 15.36
N THR A 300 13.08 15.76 15.38
CA THR A 300 11.93 15.77 16.32
C THR A 300 11.15 14.45 16.31
N ASN A 301 10.99 13.83 15.15
CA ASN A 301 10.20 12.60 15.00
C ASN A 301 11.00 11.30 14.97
N CYS A 302 12.33 11.37 15.00
CA CYS A 302 13.23 10.20 14.94
C CYS A 302 12.90 9.28 13.75
N ILE A 303 12.65 9.87 12.57
CA ILE A 303 12.34 9.13 11.35
C ILE A 303 13.60 8.92 10.50
N ILE A 304 13.48 8.13 9.43
CA ILE A 304 14.55 7.96 8.45
C ILE A 304 14.64 9.24 7.60
N ASP A 305 15.86 9.74 7.40
CA ASP A 305 16.10 10.83 6.46
C ASP A 305 15.95 10.32 5.03
N GLU A 306 14.84 10.64 4.37
CA GLU A 306 14.54 10.16 3.01
C GLU A 306 15.50 10.72 1.95
N ARG A 307 16.33 11.71 2.28
CA ARG A 307 17.38 12.18 1.36
C ARG A 307 18.53 11.17 1.21
N ILE A 308 18.55 10.10 2.00
CA ILE A 308 19.48 8.98 1.81
C ILE A 308 19.42 8.42 0.38
N PHE A 309 18.27 8.52 -0.29
CA PHE A 309 18.11 8.11 -1.69
C PHE A 309 18.87 9.00 -2.68
N LEU A 310 19.17 10.26 -2.34
CA LEU A 310 19.90 11.19 -3.21
C LEU A 310 21.42 10.92 -3.22
N GLU A 311 21.90 10.07 -2.31
CA GLU A 311 23.32 9.71 -2.19
C GLU A 311 23.66 8.53 -3.10
N ASN A 312 24.76 8.65 -3.85
CA ASN A 312 25.24 7.54 -4.68
C ASN A 312 26.01 6.53 -3.82
N ASN A 313 25.29 5.74 -3.02
CA ASN A 313 25.88 4.65 -2.25
C ASN A 313 25.58 3.32 -2.93
N LEU A 314 26.61 2.61 -3.40
CA LEU A 314 26.49 1.24 -3.93
C LEU A 314 25.69 0.34 -2.96
N LYS A 315 25.92 0.50 -1.65
CA LYS A 315 25.19 -0.17 -0.57
C LYS A 315 23.68 0.13 -0.56
N LEU A 316 23.27 1.33 -0.96
CA LEU A 316 21.85 1.69 -1.06
C LEU A 316 21.20 1.00 -2.27
N ASN A 317 21.92 0.88 -3.39
CA ASN A 317 21.43 0.13 -4.54
C ASN A 317 21.29 -1.37 -4.21
N ASP A 318 22.26 -1.94 -3.51
CA ASP A 318 22.18 -3.33 -3.03
C ASP A 318 21.00 -3.51 -2.08
N LEU A 319 20.79 -2.56 -1.16
CA LEU A 319 19.63 -2.54 -0.28
C LEU A 319 18.29 -2.44 -1.04
N LEU A 320 18.20 -1.58 -2.06
CA LEU A 320 17.02 -1.46 -2.90
C LEU A 320 16.75 -2.77 -3.67
N ASN A 321 17.81 -3.43 -4.13
CA ASN A 321 17.73 -4.74 -4.78
C ASN A 321 17.27 -5.83 -3.81
N CYS A 322 17.83 -5.91 -2.60
CA CYS A 322 17.40 -6.84 -1.57
C CYS A 322 15.95 -6.58 -1.12
N LEU A 323 15.53 -5.32 -0.98
CA LEU A 323 14.13 -4.99 -0.71
C LEU A 323 13.22 -5.45 -1.84
N ASN A 324 13.63 -5.26 -3.09
CA ASN A 324 12.90 -5.76 -4.26
C ASN A 324 12.82 -7.30 -4.24
N GLU A 325 13.94 -8.00 -4.06
CA GLU A 325 13.99 -9.46 -3.95
C GLU A 325 13.13 -10.00 -2.81
N ASN A 326 13.13 -9.35 -1.64
CA ASN A 326 12.26 -9.72 -0.52
C ASN A 326 10.78 -9.51 -0.81
N ARG A 327 10.41 -8.49 -1.61
CA ARG A 327 9.02 -8.33 -2.09
C ARG A 327 8.62 -9.47 -3.03
N TYR A 328 9.53 -9.91 -3.89
CA TYR A 328 9.29 -11.04 -4.78
C TYR A 328 9.26 -12.37 -4.01
N SER A 329 10.18 -12.61 -3.07
CA SER A 329 10.26 -13.85 -2.29
C SER A 329 9.06 -14.07 -1.36
N LYS A 330 8.56 -13.02 -0.68
CA LYS A 330 7.31 -13.07 0.09
C LYS A 330 6.10 -13.43 -0.80
N SER A 331 6.10 -13.03 -2.08
CA SER A 331 5.06 -13.43 -3.04
C SER A 331 5.17 -14.88 -3.50
N TYR A 332 6.35 -15.51 -3.38
CA TYR A 332 6.59 -16.90 -3.77
C TYR A 332 6.46 -17.91 -2.62
N GLN A 333 6.66 -17.49 -1.37
CA GLN A 333 6.63 -18.35 -0.17
C GLN A 333 5.20 -18.63 0.35
N ASN A 334 4.26 -17.70 0.17
CA ASN A 334 2.85 -17.90 0.55
C ASN A 334 2.04 -18.35 -0.67
N ARG A 335 2.06 -19.65 -1.00
CA ARG A 335 1.22 -20.21 -2.07
C ARG A 335 -0.08 -20.78 -1.48
N THR A 336 -1.18 -20.07 -1.70
CA THR A 336 -2.54 -20.60 -1.58
C THR A 336 -2.96 -21.32 -2.86
N PRO A 337 -4.09 -22.06 -2.87
CA PRO A 337 -4.61 -22.71 -4.07
C PRO A 337 -4.81 -21.76 -5.27
N LEU A 338 -5.14 -20.47 -5.07
CA LEU A 338 -5.17 -19.48 -6.15
C LEU A 338 -3.77 -19.21 -6.74
N THR A 339 -2.75 -18.99 -5.91
CA THR A 339 -1.38 -18.66 -6.34
C THR A 339 -0.61 -19.88 -6.86
N ALA A 340 -1.03 -21.10 -6.49
CA ALA A 340 -0.46 -22.35 -7.01
C ALA A 340 -0.90 -22.69 -8.44
N ASN A 341 -2.11 -22.29 -8.86
CA ASN A 341 -2.61 -22.55 -10.20
C ASN A 341 -2.04 -21.55 -11.23
N LYS A 342 -0.85 -21.85 -11.76
CA LYS A 342 -0.14 -21.04 -12.78
C LYS A 342 -0.98 -20.60 -13.97
N HIS A 343 -2.05 -21.33 -14.29
CA HIS A 343 -2.99 -20.95 -15.36
C HIS A 343 -3.76 -19.65 -15.06
N PHE A 344 -4.03 -19.29 -13.79
CA PHE A 344 -4.75 -18.06 -13.43
C PHE A 344 -3.83 -16.84 -13.34
N THR A 345 -2.52 -17.07 -13.22
CA THR A 345 -1.47 -16.05 -13.15
C THR A 345 -0.59 -16.11 -14.40
N SER A 346 -1.17 -16.29 -15.59
CA SER A 346 -0.40 -16.30 -16.83
C SER A 346 0.36 -14.97 -16.97
N ASN A 347 1.64 -15.00 -16.62
CA ASN A 347 2.67 -14.10 -17.14
C ASN A 347 2.80 -14.44 -18.63
N ASP A 348 1.83 -14.01 -19.43
CA ASP A 348 2.07 -13.86 -20.86
C ASP A 348 3.10 -12.74 -20.98
N ASN A 349 4.36 -13.15 -21.15
CA ASN A 349 5.54 -12.30 -21.34
C ASN A 349 5.49 -11.50 -22.67
N GLN A 350 4.30 -11.15 -23.14
CA GLN A 350 4.03 -10.37 -24.35
C GLN A 350 3.04 -9.21 -24.11
N SER A 351 2.77 -8.82 -22.85
CA SER A 351 2.28 -7.47 -22.57
C SER A 351 3.45 -6.56 -22.19
N ILE A 352 3.81 -5.75 -23.16
CA ILE A 352 4.77 -4.65 -23.10
C ILE A 352 4.51 -3.78 -21.85
N SER A 353 5.47 -3.83 -20.92
CA SER A 353 5.99 -2.71 -20.14
C SER A 353 5.03 -1.65 -19.60
N PHE A 354 4.09 -1.97 -18.72
CA PHE A 354 3.54 -0.97 -17.79
C PHE A 354 3.10 -1.64 -16.47
N ASN A 355 4.00 -1.67 -15.48
CA ASN A 355 3.55 -1.64 -14.08
C ASN A 355 2.97 -0.23 -13.83
N GLN A 356 1.82 0.07 -14.44
CA GLN A 356 1.03 1.26 -14.14
C GLN A 356 0.45 1.06 -12.74
N TYR A 357 1.13 1.65 -11.76
CA TYR A 357 0.52 1.84 -10.44
C TYR A 357 -0.55 2.91 -10.60
N LEU A 358 -1.77 2.46 -10.81
CA LEU A 358 -2.95 3.30 -10.85
C LEU A 358 -3.19 3.87 -9.46
N THR A 359 -3.78 5.06 -9.40
CA THR A 359 -4.16 5.66 -8.13
C THR A 359 -5.32 4.88 -7.46
N PRO A 360 -5.69 4.91 -6.16
CA PRO A 360 -6.77 4.05 -5.68
C PRO A 360 -8.08 4.55 -6.24
N ILE A 361 -8.18 5.83 -6.65
CA ILE A 361 -9.34 6.36 -7.36
C ILE A 361 -9.33 5.91 -8.82
N SER A 362 -8.20 5.95 -9.55
CA SER A 362 -8.13 5.39 -10.91
C SER A 362 -8.29 3.87 -10.92
N GLN A 363 -7.77 3.18 -9.91
CA GLN A 363 -7.89 1.74 -9.70
C GLN A 363 -9.32 1.39 -9.28
N ALA A 364 -9.92 2.10 -8.33
CA ALA A 364 -11.33 1.97 -7.96
C ALA A 364 -12.23 2.22 -9.18
N ASN A 365 -12.01 3.33 -9.91
CA ASN A 365 -12.76 3.65 -11.12
C ASN A 365 -12.56 2.57 -12.18
N GLN A 366 -11.36 2.05 -12.41
CA GLN A 366 -11.16 0.94 -13.34
C GLN A 366 -11.83 -0.36 -12.87
N LEU A 367 -11.83 -0.64 -11.58
CA LEU A 367 -12.51 -1.81 -11.02
C LEU A 367 -14.03 -1.65 -11.16
N ILE A 368 -14.57 -0.48 -10.83
CA ILE A 368 -15.98 -0.13 -10.99
C ILE A 368 -16.38 -0.21 -12.47
N GLN A 369 -15.61 0.36 -13.39
CA GLN A 369 -15.83 0.28 -14.83
C GLN A 369 -15.75 -1.16 -15.34
N LEU A 370 -14.81 -1.96 -14.82
CA LEU A 370 -14.74 -3.38 -15.11
C LEU A 370 -16.00 -4.10 -14.65
N LEU A 371 -16.47 -3.87 -13.42
CA LEU A 371 -17.70 -4.46 -12.90
C LEU A 371 -18.92 -4.04 -13.74
N TYR A 372 -19.04 -2.76 -14.11
CA TYR A 372 -20.11 -2.30 -15.01
C TYR A 372 -20.01 -2.92 -16.40
N SER A 373 -18.81 -3.12 -16.95
CA SER A 373 -18.62 -3.77 -18.25
C SER A 373 -19.04 -5.25 -18.25
N ILE A 374 -18.85 -5.94 -17.13
CA ILE A 374 -19.31 -7.33 -16.93
C ILE A 374 -20.84 -7.37 -16.93
N VAL A 375 -21.46 -6.33 -16.38
CA VAL A 375 -22.90 -6.26 -16.07
C VAL A 375 -23.71 -5.49 -17.12
N GLN A 376 -23.08 -4.92 -18.15
CA GLN A 376 -23.70 -3.96 -19.07
C GLN A 376 -24.98 -4.46 -19.77
N GLN A 377 -25.16 -5.78 -19.91
CA GLN A 377 -26.33 -6.42 -20.51
C GLN A 377 -27.23 -7.16 -19.51
N GLN A 378 -26.97 -7.04 -18.20
CA GLN A 378 -27.66 -7.75 -17.13
C GLN A 378 -28.69 -6.84 -16.44
N SER A 379 -29.83 -7.42 -16.05
CA SER A 379 -30.88 -6.74 -15.28
C SER A 379 -30.87 -7.20 -13.81
N ASN A 380 -31.58 -6.52 -12.91
CA ASN A 380 -31.75 -6.96 -11.51
C ASN A 380 -32.71 -8.18 -11.38
N LYS A 381 -32.96 -8.90 -12.48
CA LYS A 381 -33.89 -10.03 -12.57
C LYS A 381 -33.21 -11.18 -13.32
N PRO A 382 -33.64 -12.44 -13.07
CA PRO A 382 -33.21 -13.59 -13.85
C PRO A 382 -33.35 -13.34 -15.36
N ASN A 383 -32.28 -13.53 -16.14
CA ASN A 383 -32.37 -13.37 -17.60
C ASN A 383 -33.09 -14.58 -18.25
N THR A 384 -33.52 -14.43 -19.50
CA THR A 384 -34.22 -15.48 -20.25
C THR A 384 -33.38 -16.74 -20.50
N ASN A 385 -32.05 -16.61 -20.55
CA ASN A 385 -31.12 -17.74 -20.64
C ASN A 385 -31.02 -18.54 -19.33
N LEU A 386 -31.04 -17.88 -18.18
CA LEU A 386 -31.07 -18.51 -16.87
C LEU A 386 -32.35 -19.33 -16.73
N ILE A 387 -33.48 -18.75 -17.12
CA ILE A 387 -34.78 -19.42 -17.12
C ILE A 387 -34.77 -20.64 -18.06
N SER A 388 -34.12 -20.55 -19.24
CA SER A 388 -34.03 -21.68 -20.19
C SER A 388 -32.99 -22.74 -19.80
N ILE A 389 -31.92 -22.37 -19.10
CA ILE A 389 -30.95 -23.32 -18.52
C ILE A 389 -31.62 -24.12 -17.40
N ILE A 390 -32.46 -23.46 -16.61
CA ILE A 390 -33.17 -24.08 -15.49
C ILE A 390 -34.41 -24.89 -15.98
N GLY A 391 -35.03 -24.55 -17.13
CA GLY A 391 -36.30 -25.17 -17.54
C GLY A 391 -36.44 -25.75 -18.96
N GLN A 392 -37.21 -26.84 -19.06
CA GLN A 392 -37.99 -27.25 -20.24
C GLN A 392 -39.51 -27.11 -19.93
N GLN A 393 -40.33 -27.03 -20.99
CA GLN A 393 -41.77 -26.73 -20.97
C GLN A 393 -42.64 -27.64 -20.06
N THR A 394 -42.15 -28.80 -19.62
CA THR A 394 -42.91 -29.77 -18.82
C THR A 394 -42.85 -29.56 -17.30
N PHE A 395 -41.99 -28.66 -16.78
CA PHE A 395 -41.77 -28.45 -15.34
C PHE A 395 -41.90 -26.98 -14.87
N LEU A 396 -42.48 -26.10 -15.69
CA LEU A 396 -42.51 -24.65 -15.46
C LEU A 396 -43.06 -24.23 -14.10
N VAL A 397 -44.05 -24.93 -13.54
CA VAL A 397 -44.67 -24.54 -12.25
C VAL A 397 -43.69 -24.65 -11.07
N ASN A 398 -42.87 -25.70 -11.01
CA ASN A 398 -41.91 -25.87 -9.91
C ASN A 398 -40.70 -24.93 -10.08
N ILE A 399 -40.33 -24.63 -11.33
CA ILE A 399 -39.22 -23.73 -11.64
C ILE A 399 -39.59 -22.27 -11.34
N ILE A 400 -40.79 -21.84 -11.70
CA ILE A 400 -41.29 -20.50 -11.35
C ILE A 400 -41.31 -20.33 -9.84
N LYS A 401 -41.84 -21.32 -9.09
CA LYS A 401 -41.79 -21.31 -7.62
C LYS A 401 -40.37 -21.25 -7.06
N SER A 402 -39.41 -21.97 -7.66
CA SER A 402 -38.02 -21.93 -7.21
C SER A 402 -37.31 -20.60 -7.50
N LEU A 403 -37.70 -19.91 -8.57
CA LEU A 403 -37.20 -18.59 -8.90
C LEU A 403 -37.85 -17.53 -8.01
N ASP A 404 -39.14 -17.66 -7.70
CA ASP A 404 -39.84 -16.81 -6.73
C ASP A 404 -39.20 -16.95 -5.33
N ASP A 405 -38.94 -18.18 -4.88
CA ASP A 405 -38.22 -18.48 -3.63
C ASP A 405 -36.80 -17.92 -3.64
N LEU A 406 -36.08 -17.99 -4.77
CA LEU A 406 -34.77 -17.36 -4.91
C LEU A 406 -34.87 -15.84 -4.74
N VAL A 407 -35.85 -15.20 -5.39
CA VAL A 407 -36.05 -13.75 -5.31
C VAL A 407 -36.41 -13.35 -3.88
N GLU A 408 -37.27 -14.10 -3.20
CA GLU A 408 -37.61 -13.86 -1.80
C GLU A 408 -36.37 -13.92 -0.89
N ARG A 409 -35.54 -14.95 -1.04
CA ARG A 409 -34.27 -15.07 -0.31
C ARG A 409 -33.27 -13.97 -0.61
N LEU A 410 -33.22 -13.47 -1.86
CA LEU A 410 -32.38 -12.33 -2.21
C LEU A 410 -32.90 -11.03 -1.61
N ASN A 411 -34.22 -10.85 -1.51
CA ASN A 411 -34.84 -9.70 -0.83
C ASN A 411 -34.56 -9.75 0.69
N GLU A 412 -34.56 -10.93 1.32
CA GLU A 412 -34.12 -11.08 2.71
C GLU A 412 -32.65 -10.66 2.87
N CYS A 413 -31.78 -11.09 1.96
CA CYS A 413 -30.37 -10.69 1.97
C CYS A 413 -30.20 -9.18 1.78
N GLU A 414 -31.03 -8.56 0.94
CA GLU A 414 -31.07 -7.10 0.76
C GLU A 414 -31.45 -6.38 2.06
N TYR A 415 -32.47 -6.87 2.75
CA TYR A 415 -32.89 -6.31 4.04
C TYR A 415 -31.79 -6.43 5.10
N ILE A 416 -31.14 -7.60 5.21
CA ILE A 416 -30.03 -7.83 6.14
C ILE A 416 -28.84 -6.92 5.81
N PHE A 417 -28.48 -6.81 4.53
CA PHE A 417 -27.40 -5.94 4.08
C PHE A 417 -27.68 -4.49 4.48
N LYS A 418 -28.84 -3.94 4.09
CA LYS A 418 -29.22 -2.55 4.39
C LYS A 418 -29.28 -2.26 5.90
N SER A 419 -29.86 -3.15 6.68
CA SER A 419 -30.01 -2.95 8.12
C SER A 419 -28.67 -2.98 8.87
N THR A 420 -27.66 -3.68 8.36
CA THR A 420 -26.34 -3.81 9.00
C THR A 420 -25.30 -2.84 8.46
N TYR A 421 -25.49 -2.33 7.23
CA TYR A 421 -24.58 -1.43 6.54
C TYR A 421 -24.40 -0.09 7.30
N ASP A 422 -25.50 0.53 7.72
CA ASP A 422 -25.45 1.84 8.40
C ASP A 422 -25.02 1.76 9.88
N ILE A 423 -25.10 0.57 10.50
CA ILE A 423 -24.77 0.39 11.93
C ILE A 423 -23.29 0.68 12.19
N ILE A 424 -22.42 0.31 11.24
CA ILE A 424 -20.97 0.49 11.38
C ILE A 424 -20.56 1.95 11.09
N GLU A 425 -21.24 2.63 10.15
CA GLU A 425 -20.97 4.05 9.85
C GLU A 425 -21.37 5.00 11.01
N ASN A 426 -22.46 4.70 11.73
CA ASN A 426 -22.97 5.56 12.81
C ASN A 426 -22.10 5.57 14.09
N VAL A 427 -21.14 4.65 14.24
CA VAL A 427 -20.28 4.59 15.43
C VAL A 427 -19.10 5.58 15.36
N ASN A 428 -18.73 6.09 14.18
CA ASN A 428 -17.43 6.76 14.03
C ASN A 428 -17.38 8.18 13.42
N VAL A 429 -18.42 8.80 12.86
CA VAL A 429 -18.33 10.21 12.43
C VAL A 429 -19.71 10.91 12.46
N ASN A 430 -19.73 12.16 12.94
CA ASN A 430 -20.86 13.10 12.82
C ASN A 430 -21.20 13.37 11.34
N LYS A 431 -22.49 13.27 11.00
CA LYS A 431 -23.06 13.27 9.65
C LYS A 431 -22.73 14.51 8.80
N GLU A 432 -22.46 14.27 7.52
CA GLU A 432 -23.00 15.06 6.40
C GLU A 432 -23.74 14.11 5.43
N GLU A 433 -24.72 14.65 4.72
CA GLU A 433 -25.90 13.97 4.21
C GLU A 433 -25.68 13.11 2.94
N HIS A 434 -26.39 11.96 2.90
CA HIS A 434 -26.77 11.04 1.80
C HIS A 434 -26.23 9.56 1.85
N PRO A 435 -26.52 8.74 2.89
CA PRO A 435 -26.07 7.33 2.95
C PRO A 435 -26.98 6.33 2.18
N SER A 436 -28.28 6.60 2.06
CA SER A 436 -29.26 5.59 1.60
C SER A 436 -29.17 5.22 0.11
N GLN A 437 -28.76 6.15 -0.76
CA GLN A 437 -28.68 5.93 -2.21
C GLN A 437 -27.38 5.22 -2.64
N SER A 438 -26.28 5.40 -1.90
CA SER A 438 -25.03 4.66 -2.12
C SER A 438 -25.16 3.19 -1.71
N CYS A 439 -25.80 2.90 -0.57
CA CYS A 439 -26.06 1.53 -0.12
C CYS A 439 -26.90 0.74 -1.15
N GLN A 440 -28.00 1.33 -1.62
CA GLN A 440 -28.86 0.69 -2.63
C GLN A 440 -28.10 0.40 -3.93
N SER A 441 -27.39 1.38 -4.47
CA SER A 441 -26.68 1.22 -5.74
C SER A 441 -25.58 0.15 -5.68
N ARG A 442 -24.88 0.02 -4.55
CA ARG A 442 -23.89 -1.05 -4.31
C ARG A 442 -24.54 -2.42 -4.27
N PHE A 443 -25.67 -2.56 -3.59
CA PHE A 443 -26.41 -3.82 -3.55
C PHE A 443 -26.97 -4.20 -4.92
N ASP A 444 -27.55 -3.24 -5.65
CA ASP A 444 -28.06 -3.46 -7.01
C ASP A 444 -26.96 -3.94 -7.97
N LEU A 445 -25.76 -3.33 -7.91
CA LEU A 445 -24.62 -3.79 -8.70
C LEU A 445 -24.19 -5.22 -8.30
N SER A 446 -24.22 -5.52 -7.00
CA SER A 446 -23.91 -6.85 -6.47
C SER A 446 -24.91 -7.91 -6.94
N LEU A 447 -26.21 -7.58 -6.97
CA LEU A 447 -27.26 -8.46 -7.50
C LEU A 447 -27.09 -8.73 -8.99
N LYS A 448 -26.75 -7.72 -9.79
CA LYS A 448 -26.48 -7.93 -11.21
C LYS A 448 -25.26 -8.83 -11.43
N LEU A 449 -24.20 -8.64 -10.65
CA LEU A 449 -23.04 -9.52 -10.66
C LEU A 449 -23.40 -10.94 -10.24
N PHE A 450 -24.27 -11.10 -9.24
CA PHE A 450 -24.76 -12.39 -8.78
C PHE A 450 -25.48 -13.16 -9.90
N TYR A 451 -26.47 -12.56 -10.58
CA TYR A 451 -27.20 -13.22 -11.66
C TYR A 451 -26.27 -13.63 -12.82
N ASN A 452 -25.36 -12.73 -13.22
CA ASN A 452 -24.33 -13.05 -14.20
C ASN A 452 -23.44 -14.22 -13.76
N SER A 453 -23.09 -14.28 -12.47
CA SER A 453 -22.22 -15.32 -11.93
C SER A 453 -22.91 -16.68 -11.90
N ILE A 454 -24.18 -16.73 -11.48
CA ILE A 454 -24.98 -17.96 -11.50
C ILE A 454 -25.15 -18.45 -12.94
N GLU A 455 -25.48 -17.58 -13.88
CA GLU A 455 -25.60 -17.95 -15.31
C GLU A 455 -24.31 -18.55 -15.85
N ASN A 456 -23.17 -17.94 -15.56
CA ASN A 456 -21.86 -18.46 -15.96
C ASN A 456 -21.53 -19.80 -15.30
N ILE A 457 -21.81 -19.96 -14.00
CA ILE A 457 -21.61 -21.21 -13.26
C ILE A 457 -22.44 -22.33 -13.89
N LEU A 458 -23.74 -22.11 -14.08
CA LEU A 458 -24.66 -23.12 -14.61
C LEU A 458 -24.35 -23.44 -16.08
N THR A 459 -23.95 -22.46 -16.88
CA THR A 459 -23.58 -22.68 -18.29
C THR A 459 -22.34 -23.57 -18.41
N ILE A 460 -21.30 -23.28 -17.61
CA ILE A 460 -20.07 -24.07 -17.60
C ILE A 460 -20.33 -25.47 -17.03
N GLU A 461 -21.15 -25.60 -15.99
CA GLU A 461 -21.57 -26.89 -15.46
C GLU A 461 -22.36 -27.70 -16.49
N LYS A 462 -23.30 -27.08 -17.20
CA LYS A 462 -24.10 -27.73 -18.24
C LYS A 462 -23.21 -28.31 -19.34
N GLN A 463 -22.20 -27.55 -19.79
CA GLN A 463 -21.21 -28.01 -20.75
C GLN A 463 -20.34 -29.17 -20.21
N ARG A 464 -20.04 -29.17 -18.91
CA ARG A 464 -19.25 -30.22 -18.27
C ARG A 464 -20.03 -31.52 -18.11
N LEU A 465 -21.32 -31.43 -17.80
CA LEU A 465 -22.22 -32.56 -17.54
C LEU A 465 -22.93 -33.10 -18.78
N SER A 466 -23.05 -32.32 -19.86
CA SER A 466 -23.77 -32.72 -21.09
C SER A 466 -23.27 -34.05 -21.67
N ASN A 467 -22.02 -34.42 -21.40
CA ASN A 467 -21.41 -35.65 -21.90
C ASN A 467 -21.55 -36.84 -20.93
N LYS A 468 -22.17 -36.64 -19.76
CA LYS A 468 -22.19 -37.65 -18.67
C LYS A 468 -23.60 -38.04 -18.23
N ILE A 469 -24.56 -37.12 -18.32
CA ILE A 469 -25.87 -37.26 -17.68
C ILE A 469 -26.96 -36.61 -18.57
N ASP A 470 -28.18 -37.14 -18.51
CA ASP A 470 -29.33 -36.59 -19.23
C ASP A 470 -29.70 -35.17 -18.79
N LEU A 471 -30.22 -34.37 -19.72
CA LEU A 471 -30.61 -32.97 -19.51
C LEU A 471 -31.58 -32.79 -18.33
N GLN A 472 -32.48 -33.75 -18.09
CA GLN A 472 -33.43 -33.69 -16.97
C GLN A 472 -32.75 -33.82 -15.61
N GLN A 473 -31.77 -34.73 -15.48
CA GLN A 473 -31.01 -34.90 -14.24
C GLN A 473 -30.08 -33.71 -13.98
N ILE A 474 -29.50 -33.12 -15.04
CA ILE A 474 -28.74 -31.87 -14.95
C ILE A 474 -29.64 -30.75 -14.39
N GLN A 475 -30.84 -30.57 -14.93
CA GLN A 475 -31.79 -29.55 -14.46
C GLN A 475 -32.22 -29.78 -12.99
N GLN A 476 -32.47 -31.03 -12.59
CA GLN A 476 -32.76 -31.36 -11.18
C GLN A 476 -31.58 -31.01 -10.25
N SER A 477 -30.34 -31.25 -10.69
CA SER A 477 -29.15 -30.89 -9.92
C SER A 477 -28.99 -29.37 -9.78
N PHE A 478 -29.29 -28.61 -10.85
CA PHE A 478 -29.27 -27.14 -10.82
C PHE A 478 -30.37 -26.57 -9.93
N HIS A 479 -31.56 -27.15 -9.97
CA HIS A 479 -32.65 -26.78 -9.06
C HIS A 479 -32.24 -27.01 -7.59
N LYS A 480 -31.64 -28.16 -7.27
CA LYS A 480 -31.12 -28.44 -5.92
C LYS A 480 -30.01 -27.47 -5.50
N LEU A 481 -29.15 -27.06 -6.44
CA LEU A 481 -28.10 -26.09 -6.20
C LEU A 481 -28.67 -24.70 -5.89
N ILE A 482 -29.68 -24.25 -6.65
CA ILE A 482 -30.33 -22.95 -6.45
C ILE A 482 -31.09 -22.90 -5.12
N LEU A 483 -31.69 -24.00 -4.69
CA LEU A 483 -32.34 -24.11 -3.39
C LEU A 483 -31.36 -24.14 -2.20
N ASN A 484 -30.06 -24.31 -2.44
CA ASN A 484 -29.08 -24.31 -1.36
C ASN A 484 -28.78 -22.88 -0.88
N ASN A 485 -29.27 -22.53 0.31
CA ASN A 485 -29.09 -21.22 0.94
C ASN A 485 -27.61 -20.85 1.12
N GLU A 486 -26.78 -21.78 1.56
CA GLU A 486 -25.36 -21.52 1.80
C GLU A 486 -24.64 -21.17 0.50
N PHE A 487 -24.99 -21.85 -0.60
CA PHE A 487 -24.46 -21.56 -1.93
C PHE A 487 -24.89 -20.16 -2.41
N ILE A 488 -26.18 -19.86 -2.39
CA ILE A 488 -26.71 -18.56 -2.86
C ILE A 488 -26.11 -17.40 -2.06
N ARG A 489 -26.13 -17.49 -0.72
CA ARG A 489 -25.57 -16.46 0.15
C ARG A 489 -24.07 -16.30 -0.03
N SER A 490 -23.32 -17.39 -0.26
CA SER A 490 -21.89 -17.29 -0.49
C SER A 490 -21.54 -16.64 -1.83
N VAL A 491 -22.26 -16.98 -2.91
CA VAL A 491 -22.05 -16.34 -4.22
C VAL A 491 -22.42 -14.86 -4.15
N LEU A 492 -23.55 -14.52 -3.53
CA LEU A 492 -23.97 -13.13 -3.33
C LEU A 492 -22.98 -12.37 -2.44
N GLY A 493 -22.55 -12.95 -1.32
CA GLY A 493 -21.56 -12.37 -0.42
C GLY A 493 -20.24 -12.08 -1.12
N LEU A 494 -19.77 -12.98 -1.99
CA LEU A 494 -18.58 -12.74 -2.81
C LEU A 494 -18.78 -11.59 -3.80
N CYS A 495 -19.93 -11.49 -4.46
CA CYS A 495 -20.26 -10.37 -5.33
C CYS A 495 -20.27 -9.03 -4.57
N ILE A 496 -20.84 -9.02 -3.36
CA ILE A 496 -20.84 -7.85 -2.48
C ILE A 496 -19.41 -7.47 -2.10
N LEU A 497 -18.56 -8.41 -1.67
CA LEU A 497 -17.15 -8.14 -1.35
C LEU A 497 -16.38 -7.50 -2.50
N LEU A 498 -16.63 -7.94 -3.74
CA LEU A 498 -15.98 -7.37 -4.92
C LEU A 498 -16.45 -5.93 -5.20
N VAL A 499 -17.75 -5.66 -5.06
CA VAL A 499 -18.31 -4.31 -5.24
C VAL A 499 -17.78 -3.37 -4.15
N LEU A 500 -17.82 -3.79 -2.89
CA LEU A 500 -17.31 -3.00 -1.76
C LEU A 500 -15.82 -2.69 -1.92
N TYR A 501 -15.03 -3.69 -2.31
CA TYR A 501 -13.61 -3.50 -2.62
C TYR A 501 -13.39 -2.50 -3.77
N ALA A 502 -14.17 -2.59 -4.85
CA ALA A 502 -14.09 -1.65 -5.97
C ALA A 502 -14.45 -0.22 -5.56
N HIS A 503 -15.37 -0.05 -4.61
CA HIS A 503 -15.72 1.24 -4.00
C HIS A 503 -14.78 1.69 -2.87
N SER A 504 -13.67 0.97 -2.64
CA SER A 504 -12.69 1.27 -1.58
C SER A 504 -13.30 1.31 -0.17
N ASP A 505 -14.35 0.52 0.08
CA ASP A 505 -14.93 0.35 1.40
C ASP A 505 -14.01 -0.50 2.27
N LYS A 506 -13.56 0.06 3.39
CA LYS A 506 -12.62 -0.57 4.33
C LYS A 506 -13.31 -1.11 5.58
N TYR A 507 -14.59 -0.80 5.78
CA TYR A 507 -15.33 -1.13 7.00
C TYR A 507 -16.07 -2.46 6.85
N HIS A 508 -16.53 -2.75 5.64
CA HIS A 508 -17.32 -3.92 5.33
C HIS A 508 -16.43 -5.02 4.71
N ASP A 509 -15.70 -5.72 5.56
CA ASP A 509 -14.71 -6.74 5.18
C ASP A 509 -15.29 -8.17 5.07
N LEU A 510 -14.40 -9.15 4.90
CA LEU A 510 -14.77 -10.57 4.87
C LEU A 510 -15.48 -11.02 6.14
N ASN A 511 -15.02 -10.61 7.33
CA ASN A 511 -15.64 -10.99 8.60
C ASN A 511 -17.09 -10.52 8.65
N TRP A 512 -17.31 -9.27 8.23
CA TRP A 512 -18.64 -8.70 8.16
C TRP A 512 -19.57 -9.53 7.27
N ILE A 513 -19.15 -9.86 6.05
CA ILE A 513 -19.96 -10.68 5.12
C ILE A 513 -20.25 -12.08 5.66
N LEU A 514 -19.25 -12.75 6.25
CA LEU A 514 -19.46 -14.06 6.83
C LEU A 514 -20.45 -14.01 8.01
N ASN A 515 -20.40 -12.95 8.82
CA ASN A 515 -21.30 -12.78 9.96
C ASN A 515 -22.74 -12.47 9.53
N ILE A 516 -22.96 -11.48 8.65
CA ILE A 516 -24.32 -11.07 8.27
C ILE A 516 -25.11 -12.17 7.56
N PHE A 517 -24.42 -13.02 6.79
CA PHE A 517 -25.05 -14.14 6.07
C PHE A 517 -24.89 -15.49 6.77
N ASN A 518 -24.23 -15.52 7.93
CA ASN A 518 -23.94 -16.71 8.72
C ASN A 518 -23.26 -17.81 7.88
N LEU A 519 -22.13 -17.46 7.26
CA LEU A 519 -21.37 -18.31 6.36
C LEU A 519 -20.11 -18.87 7.06
N ASP A 520 -19.76 -20.11 6.73
CA ASP A 520 -18.50 -20.72 7.17
C ASP A 520 -17.38 -20.42 6.18
N GLY A 521 -16.23 -19.97 6.68
CA GLY A 521 -15.06 -19.64 5.87
C GLY A 521 -14.61 -20.84 5.01
N TYR A 522 -14.63 -22.06 5.55
CA TYR A 522 -14.22 -23.26 4.80
C TYR A 522 -15.08 -23.52 3.55
N SER A 523 -16.41 -23.34 3.64
CA SER A 523 -17.30 -23.40 2.48
C SER A 523 -17.07 -22.24 1.52
N PHE A 524 -16.81 -21.05 2.04
CA PHE A 524 -16.63 -19.83 1.25
C PHE A 524 -15.41 -19.91 0.31
N ILE A 525 -14.31 -20.54 0.73
CA ILE A 525 -13.13 -20.78 -0.15
C ILE A 525 -13.53 -21.50 -1.45
N LYS A 526 -14.41 -22.51 -1.36
CA LYS A 526 -14.83 -23.28 -2.53
C LYS A 526 -15.55 -22.37 -3.55
N ILE A 527 -16.29 -21.39 -3.06
CA ILE A 527 -17.03 -20.43 -3.88
C ILE A 527 -16.08 -19.46 -4.59
N ILE A 528 -15.02 -18.99 -3.93
CA ILE A 528 -13.97 -18.17 -4.58
C ILE A 528 -13.36 -18.92 -5.77
N GLN A 529 -13.04 -20.20 -5.60
CA GLN A 529 -12.46 -21.02 -6.67
C GLN A 529 -13.43 -21.27 -7.82
N ILE A 530 -14.70 -21.55 -7.52
CA ILE A 530 -15.76 -21.71 -8.54
C ILE A 530 -15.92 -20.40 -9.31
N TYR A 531 -16.03 -19.28 -8.61
CA TYR A 531 -16.21 -17.96 -9.21
C TYR A 531 -15.07 -17.57 -10.16
N LEU A 532 -13.82 -17.84 -9.77
CA LEU A 532 -12.65 -17.55 -10.61
C LEU A 532 -12.53 -18.45 -11.84
N LYS A 533 -13.04 -19.69 -11.77
CA LYS A 533 -13.13 -20.58 -12.92
C LYS A 533 -14.15 -20.09 -13.93
N THR A 534 -15.23 -19.45 -13.47
CA THR A 534 -16.37 -19.09 -14.32
C THR A 534 -16.30 -17.64 -14.83
N SER A 535 -15.73 -16.71 -14.05
CA SER A 535 -15.62 -15.29 -14.40
C SER A 535 -14.29 -14.94 -15.08
N LYS A 536 -14.23 -15.05 -16.41
CA LYS A 536 -13.02 -14.77 -17.21
C LYS A 536 -12.54 -13.32 -17.08
N GLN A 537 -13.44 -12.35 -16.97
CA GLN A 537 -13.09 -10.92 -16.90
C GLN A 537 -12.46 -10.58 -15.54
N ILE A 538 -13.02 -11.08 -14.44
CA ILE A 538 -12.44 -10.91 -13.09
C ILE A 538 -11.07 -11.55 -13.01
N ARG A 539 -10.89 -12.73 -13.63
CA ARG A 539 -9.58 -13.41 -13.71
C ARG A 539 -8.49 -12.59 -14.40
N LYS A 540 -8.85 -11.73 -15.36
CA LYS A 540 -7.89 -10.84 -16.04
C LYS A 540 -7.50 -9.62 -15.19
N SER A 541 -8.23 -9.31 -14.11
CA SER A 541 -7.92 -8.20 -13.21
C SER A 541 -6.95 -8.62 -12.13
N ARG A 542 -5.69 -8.17 -12.24
CA ARG A 542 -4.66 -8.42 -11.21
C ARG A 542 -5.08 -7.94 -9.82
N SER A 543 -5.79 -6.81 -9.75
CA SER A 543 -6.28 -6.24 -8.48
C SER A 543 -7.31 -7.15 -7.81
N PHE A 544 -8.30 -7.64 -8.55
CA PHE A 544 -9.29 -8.57 -7.99
C PHE A 544 -8.67 -9.93 -7.64
N ILE A 545 -7.74 -10.44 -8.46
CA ILE A 545 -7.00 -11.67 -8.11
C ILE A 545 -6.21 -11.49 -6.81
N LYS A 546 -5.51 -10.37 -6.65
CA LYS A 546 -4.75 -10.08 -5.42
C LYS A 546 -5.67 -10.00 -4.20
N TYR A 547 -6.80 -9.29 -4.32
CA TYR A 547 -7.79 -9.18 -3.26
C TYR A 547 -8.39 -10.55 -2.87
N LEU A 548 -8.83 -11.34 -3.85
CA LEU A 548 -9.36 -12.68 -3.61
C LEU A 548 -8.32 -13.64 -3.04
N SER A 549 -7.05 -13.50 -3.44
CA SER A 549 -5.94 -14.26 -2.86
C SER A 549 -5.74 -13.89 -1.38
N SER A 550 -5.79 -12.59 -1.04
CA SER A 550 -5.71 -12.17 0.37
C SER A 550 -6.88 -12.69 1.21
N ILE A 551 -8.11 -12.71 0.64
CA ILE A 551 -9.27 -13.33 1.30
C ILE A 551 -9.01 -14.83 1.53
N GLU A 552 -8.51 -15.54 0.52
CA GLU A 552 -8.19 -16.97 0.64
C GLU A 552 -7.12 -17.23 1.73
N GLU A 553 -6.06 -16.41 1.78
CA GLU A 553 -5.04 -16.46 2.82
C GLU A 553 -5.62 -16.24 4.22
N ILE A 554 -6.50 -15.25 4.38
CA ILE A 554 -7.16 -14.96 5.66
C ILE A 554 -7.99 -16.17 6.12
N ILE A 555 -8.75 -16.78 5.21
CA ILE A 555 -9.58 -17.93 5.57
C ILE A 555 -8.70 -19.15 5.90
N LEU A 556 -7.68 -19.43 5.09
CA LEU A 556 -6.77 -20.56 5.28
C LEU A 556 -5.82 -20.38 6.46
N SER A 557 -5.56 -19.17 6.93
CA SER A 557 -4.71 -18.94 8.10
C SER A 557 -5.47 -19.09 9.41
N SER A 558 -6.79 -18.85 9.44
CA SER A 558 -7.54 -18.79 10.70
C SER A 558 -8.99 -19.26 10.61
N MET A 559 -9.80 -18.73 9.68
CA MET A 559 -11.27 -18.90 9.74
C MET A 559 -11.74 -20.33 9.45
N ALA A 560 -11.08 -21.03 8.52
CA ALA A 560 -11.38 -22.43 8.22
C ALA A 560 -11.11 -23.37 9.41
N PHE A 561 -10.29 -22.93 10.37
CA PHE A 561 -9.93 -23.72 11.57
C PHE A 561 -10.72 -23.30 12.81
N SER A 562 -11.74 -22.45 12.67
CA SER A 562 -12.61 -22.08 13.79
C SER A 562 -13.32 -23.30 14.37
N ASN A 563 -13.64 -23.27 15.67
CA ASN A 563 -14.27 -24.41 16.37
C ASN A 563 -15.62 -24.84 15.77
N LYS A 564 -16.30 -23.92 15.08
CA LYS A 564 -17.61 -24.17 14.44
C LYS A 564 -17.49 -24.52 12.95
N SER A 565 -16.28 -24.61 12.41
CA SER A 565 -16.09 -24.86 10.98
C SER A 565 -16.55 -26.26 10.58
N SER A 566 -17.20 -26.34 9.41
CA SER A 566 -17.59 -27.59 8.76
C SER A 566 -16.38 -28.44 8.33
N LEU A 567 -15.18 -27.85 8.29
CA LEU A 567 -13.92 -28.57 8.10
C LEU A 567 -13.78 -29.75 9.08
N TRP A 568 -14.13 -29.55 10.35
CA TRP A 568 -13.99 -30.60 11.37
C TRP A 568 -14.91 -31.80 11.12
N ASN A 569 -16.05 -31.60 10.46
CA ASN A 569 -16.95 -32.68 10.06
C ASN A 569 -16.37 -33.46 8.86
N ASP A 570 -15.77 -32.76 7.90
CA ASP A 570 -15.04 -33.37 6.79
C ASP A 570 -13.83 -34.19 7.30
N ILE A 571 -13.06 -33.66 8.26
CA ILE A 571 -11.93 -34.37 8.87
C ILE A 571 -12.41 -35.62 9.62
N LYS A 572 -13.51 -35.53 10.38
CA LYS A 572 -14.07 -36.68 11.09
C LYS A 572 -14.54 -37.78 10.14
N SER A 573 -15.10 -37.42 8.99
CA SER A 573 -15.66 -38.39 8.03
C SER A 573 -14.63 -38.95 7.06
N LYS A 574 -13.69 -38.14 6.58
CA LYS A 574 -12.72 -38.50 5.52
C LYS A 574 -11.30 -38.72 6.04
N GLY A 575 -11.01 -38.36 7.28
CA GLY A 575 -9.66 -38.36 7.85
C GLY A 575 -8.82 -37.17 7.38
N ILE A 576 -7.61 -37.05 7.94
CA ILE A 576 -6.62 -36.05 7.52
C ILE A 576 -5.77 -36.66 6.40
N LEU A 577 -5.80 -36.03 5.22
CA LEU A 577 -4.95 -36.41 4.10
C LEU A 577 -3.53 -35.91 4.33
N SER A 578 -2.54 -36.77 4.09
CA SER A 578 -1.13 -36.36 4.13
C SER A 578 -0.78 -35.52 2.88
N TYR A 579 0.17 -34.60 3.00
CA TYR A 579 0.63 -33.78 1.87
C TYR A 579 0.99 -34.62 0.62
N LYS A 580 1.58 -35.81 0.82
CA LYS A 580 1.97 -36.73 -0.26
C LYS A 580 0.78 -37.26 -1.08
N GLN A 581 -0.41 -37.34 -0.47
CA GLN A 581 -1.65 -37.80 -1.13
C GLN A 581 -2.37 -36.68 -1.89
N ILE A 582 -1.99 -35.41 -1.67
CA ILE A 582 -2.59 -34.24 -2.32
C ILE A 582 -1.79 -33.83 -3.58
N SER A 583 -0.49 -34.17 -3.62
CA SER A 583 0.41 -33.84 -4.74
C SER A 583 0.42 -34.87 -5.88
N SER A 584 -0.28 -35.99 -5.73
CA SER A 584 -0.50 -37.02 -6.76
C SER A 584 -1.83 -36.79 -7.47
#